data_AF-A0A267DFU3-F1
#
_entry.id   AF-A0A267DFU3-F1
#
_cell.length_a   1.000
_cell.length_b   1.000
_cell.length_c   1.000
_cell.angle_alpha   90.00
_cell.angle_beta   90.00
_cell.angle_gamma   90.00
#
_symmetry.space_group_name_H-M   'P 1'
#
loop_
_entity.id
_entity.type
_entity.pdbx_description
1 polymer ?
#
loop_
_entity_poly.entity_id
_entity_poly.type
_entity_poly.pdbx_seq_one_letter_code
_entity_poly.pdbx_strand_id
1 'polypeptide(L)'
;MQNYGINRRSRFQYCRRNFALALKLNVNFSAGVGKKSLMEMQEQWKDVRYIFIDEFSMLGQRLLRKVDARLRELFPEHSKQSFGGRSVILIGDVFQLPPVLDTQLYVYNPNQKKHDILKSEGYKLYMEFKKVVHLTEQVRQANDTEFAQLLDKLREGKADEACWNSLMNNCRVYAPDLLPEGFQSGCTFLYHTNEDVRNRNYMLLGKMVSELNPVRQINAICKGDEAKLCG
;
A
#
# COMPACT_ATOMS: atom_id res chain seq x y z
N MET A 1 -27.64 3.26 -39.14
CA MET A 1 -27.34 3.26 -37.69
C MET A 1 -26.25 2.23 -37.44
N GLN A 2 -25.00 2.67 -37.32
CA GLN A 2 -23.83 1.80 -37.14
C GLN A 2 -23.61 1.51 -35.66
N ASN A 3 -23.68 0.23 -35.29
CA ASN A 3 -23.33 -0.27 -33.97
C ASN A 3 -21.81 -0.27 -33.80
N TYR A 4 -21.28 0.69 -33.04
CA TYR A 4 -19.91 0.64 -32.55
C TYR A 4 -19.85 -0.26 -31.30
N GLY A 5 -19.58 -1.54 -31.53
CA GLY A 5 -19.20 -2.48 -30.47
C GLY A 5 -17.83 -2.12 -29.91
N ILE A 6 -17.81 -1.34 -28.83
CA ILE A 6 -16.57 -0.96 -28.12
C ILE A 6 -16.04 -2.18 -27.37
N ASN A 7 -15.03 -2.83 -27.95
CA ASN A 7 -14.35 -4.00 -27.39
C ASN A 7 -13.52 -3.60 -26.16
N ARG A 8 -14.04 -3.86 -24.95
CA ARG A 8 -13.42 -3.49 -23.66
C ARG A 8 -12.08 -4.21 -23.37
N ARG A 9 -11.74 -5.29 -24.10
CA ARG A 9 -10.50 -6.06 -23.87
C ARG A 9 -9.24 -5.36 -24.40
N SER A 10 -9.33 -4.51 -25.43
CA SER A 10 -8.15 -3.87 -26.04
C SER A 10 -7.57 -2.74 -25.20
N ARG A 11 -8.38 -2.05 -24.36
CA ARG A 11 -7.90 -0.98 -23.46
C ARG A 11 -7.07 -1.50 -22.29
N PHE A 12 -7.38 -2.68 -21.74
CA PHE A 12 -6.62 -3.25 -20.63
C PHE A 12 -5.20 -3.68 -21.02
N GLN A 13 -5.02 -4.14 -22.27
CA GLN A 13 -3.70 -4.56 -22.75
C GLN A 13 -2.77 -3.38 -23.07
N TYR A 14 -3.35 -2.23 -23.48
CA TYR A 14 -2.60 -0.98 -23.68
C TYR A 14 -2.16 -0.33 -22.37
N CYS A 15 -3.00 -0.39 -21.31
CA CYS A 15 -2.62 0.09 -19.97
C CYS A 15 -1.44 -0.70 -19.37
N ARG A 16 -1.35 -2.02 -19.61
CA ARG A 16 -0.27 -2.84 -19.04
C ARG A 16 1.14 -2.46 -19.51
N ARG A 17 1.32 -1.95 -20.73
CA ARG A 17 2.66 -1.57 -21.23
C ARG A 17 3.16 -0.22 -20.69
N ASN A 18 2.26 0.67 -20.27
CA ASN A 18 2.61 2.02 -19.83
C ASN A 18 2.46 2.27 -18.33
N PHE A 19 1.73 1.42 -17.58
CA PHE A 19 1.49 1.62 -16.14
C PHE A 19 2.20 0.62 -15.22
N ALA A 20 2.82 -0.45 -15.73
CA ALA A 20 3.40 -1.49 -14.90
C ALA A 20 4.91 -1.29 -14.70
N LEU A 21 5.27 -0.23 -13.99
CA LEU A 21 6.52 -0.19 -13.21
C LEU A 21 6.12 -0.20 -11.74
N ALA A 22 5.71 -1.38 -11.26
CA ALA A 22 5.64 -1.64 -9.83
C ALA A 22 7.06 -1.51 -9.28
N LEU A 23 7.37 -0.36 -8.71
CA LEU A 23 8.69 -0.08 -8.18
C LEU A 23 8.95 -0.88 -6.92
N LYS A 24 9.99 -1.70 -7.00
CA LYS A 24 10.95 -1.76 -5.91
C LYS A 24 11.89 -0.57 -6.06
N LEU A 25 11.43 0.64 -5.74
CA LEU A 25 12.35 1.72 -5.40
C LEU A 25 13.09 1.15 -4.20
N ASN A 26 14.37 0.85 -4.34
CA ASN A 26 15.15 0.44 -3.18
C ASN A 26 15.29 1.69 -2.30
N VAL A 27 14.33 1.85 -1.39
CA VAL A 27 14.26 2.93 -0.39
C VAL A 27 15.24 2.65 0.77
N ASN A 28 16.14 1.68 0.64
CA ASN A 28 17.33 1.58 1.46
C ASN A 28 18.34 2.65 1.02
N PHE A 29 18.36 3.76 1.77
CA PHE A 29 19.33 4.85 1.60
C PHE A 29 20.63 4.63 2.36
N SER A 30 20.76 3.55 3.16
CA SER A 30 21.97 3.29 3.95
C SER A 30 23.13 2.77 3.10
N ALA A 31 22.82 2.03 2.02
CA ALA A 31 23.79 1.64 1.01
C ALA A 31 23.54 2.50 -0.24
N GLY A 32 24.46 3.41 -0.57
CA GLY A 32 24.38 4.15 -1.82
C GLY A 32 24.19 3.19 -3.00
N VAL A 33 23.29 3.54 -3.93
CA VAL A 33 23.13 2.75 -5.15
C VAL A 33 24.43 2.84 -5.93
N GLY A 34 25.05 1.69 -6.23
CA GLY A 34 26.27 1.66 -7.03
C GLY A 34 26.07 2.40 -8.36
N LYS A 35 27.05 3.20 -8.79
CA LYS A 35 26.93 4.08 -9.97
C LYS A 35 26.35 3.39 -11.21
N LYS A 36 26.74 2.13 -11.45
CA LYS A 36 26.23 1.32 -12.56
C LYS A 36 24.72 1.04 -12.45
N SER A 37 24.25 0.66 -11.26
CA SER A 37 22.83 0.42 -11.01
C SER A 37 22.00 1.71 -11.10
N LEU A 38 22.56 2.86 -10.69
CA LEU A 38 21.87 4.14 -10.85
C LEU A 38 21.70 4.51 -12.32
N MET A 39 22.74 4.34 -13.16
CA MET A 39 22.64 4.61 -14.60
C MET A 39 21.60 3.72 -15.29
N GLU A 40 21.56 2.43 -14.93
CA GLU A 40 20.54 1.50 -15.45
C GLU A 40 19.13 1.94 -15.05
N MET A 41 18.93 2.39 -13.81
CA MET A 41 17.65 2.93 -13.36
C MET A 41 17.30 4.25 -14.06
N GLN A 42 18.26 5.17 -14.22
CA GLN A 42 18.04 6.43 -14.94
C GLN A 42 17.58 6.17 -16.38
N GLU A 43 18.23 5.24 -17.09
CA GLU A 43 17.84 4.85 -18.44
C GLU A 43 16.44 4.23 -18.48
N GLN A 44 16.12 3.36 -17.52
CA GLN A 44 14.78 2.77 -17.39
C GLN A 44 13.69 3.83 -17.08
N TRP A 45 14.07 4.91 -16.41
CA TRP A 45 13.16 5.93 -15.88
C TRP A 45 13.06 7.19 -16.75
N LYS A 46 13.93 7.36 -17.75
CA LYS A 46 14.11 8.61 -18.51
C LYS A 46 12.81 9.22 -19.06
N ASP A 47 11.89 8.37 -19.50
CA ASP A 47 10.63 8.80 -20.14
C ASP A 47 9.44 8.88 -19.16
N VAL A 48 9.66 8.55 -17.88
CA VAL A 48 8.61 8.60 -16.85
C VAL A 48 8.27 10.06 -16.56
N ARG A 49 6.99 10.41 -16.68
CA ARG A 49 6.47 11.76 -16.39
C ARG A 49 5.52 11.81 -15.20
N TYR A 50 4.81 10.72 -14.97
CA TYR A 50 3.82 10.58 -13.90
C TYR A 50 4.18 9.43 -12.98
N ILE A 51 3.98 9.64 -11.68
CA ILE A 51 4.23 8.64 -10.64
C ILE A 51 2.97 8.54 -9.79
N PHE A 52 2.44 7.32 -9.67
CA PHE A 52 1.29 7.02 -8.83
C PHE A 52 1.79 6.35 -7.55
N ILE A 53 1.38 6.88 -6.41
CA ILE A 53 1.65 6.28 -5.10
C ILE A 53 0.30 5.91 -4.49
N ASP A 54 0.03 4.61 -4.46
CA ASP A 54 -1.18 4.04 -3.87
C ASP A 54 -1.04 3.86 -2.36
N GLU A 55 -2.17 3.78 -1.66
CA GLU A 55 -2.28 3.70 -0.20
C GLU A 55 -1.44 4.74 0.55
N PHE A 56 -1.55 6.02 0.14
CA PHE A 56 -0.75 7.11 0.72
C PHE A 56 -1.02 7.36 2.21
N SER A 57 -2.10 6.82 2.80
CA SER A 57 -2.33 6.91 4.25
C SER A 57 -1.22 6.26 5.06
N MET A 58 -0.58 5.22 4.50
CA MET A 58 0.56 4.53 5.08
C MET A 58 1.91 5.15 4.68
N LEU A 59 1.91 6.20 3.85
CA LEU A 59 3.11 6.94 3.46
C LEU A 59 3.45 7.96 4.56
N GLY A 60 4.59 7.77 5.21
CA GLY A 60 5.07 8.70 6.22
C GLY A 60 5.89 9.87 5.67
N GLN A 61 6.02 10.94 6.45
CA GLN A 61 6.79 12.14 6.08
C GLN A 61 8.25 11.81 5.72
N ARG A 62 8.95 10.97 6.50
CA ARG A 62 10.34 10.60 6.17
C ARG A 62 10.39 9.86 4.85
N LEU A 63 9.44 8.96 4.62
CA LEU A 63 9.41 8.12 3.42
C LEU A 63 9.12 8.96 2.18
N LEU A 64 8.20 9.93 2.25
CA LEU A 64 7.96 10.86 1.13
C LEU A 64 9.22 11.66 0.79
N ARG A 65 9.94 12.19 1.79
CA ARG A 65 11.20 12.91 1.56
C ARG A 65 12.28 12.03 0.91
N LYS A 66 12.33 10.77 1.32
CA LYS A 66 13.21 9.75 0.75
C LYS A 66 12.87 9.46 -0.71
N VAL A 67 11.59 9.28 -1.03
CA VAL A 67 11.10 9.11 -2.41
C VAL A 67 11.51 10.31 -3.27
N ASP A 68 11.27 11.53 -2.80
CA ASP A 68 11.71 12.76 -3.49
C ASP A 68 13.24 12.77 -3.73
N ALA A 69 14.05 12.40 -2.73
CA ALA A 69 15.50 12.32 -2.89
C ALA A 69 15.90 11.39 -4.03
N ARG A 70 15.32 10.18 -4.05
CA ARG A 70 15.64 9.17 -5.07
C ARG A 70 15.17 9.60 -6.45
N LEU A 71 14.03 10.29 -6.56
CA LEU A 71 13.57 10.80 -7.84
C LEU A 71 14.48 11.92 -8.37
N ARG A 72 15.01 12.80 -7.51
CA ARG A 72 16.00 13.80 -7.92
C ARG A 72 17.31 13.17 -8.40
N GLU A 73 17.70 12.02 -7.85
CA GLU A 73 18.85 11.23 -8.33
C GLU A 73 18.56 10.56 -9.69
N LEU A 74 17.32 10.10 -9.91
CA LEU A 74 16.89 9.48 -11.16
C LEU A 74 16.71 10.49 -12.32
N PHE A 75 16.44 11.75 -11.99
CA PHE A 75 16.24 12.84 -12.96
C PHE A 75 17.21 14.00 -12.67
N PRO A 76 18.52 13.81 -12.88
CA PRO A 76 19.54 14.78 -12.49
C PRO A 76 19.34 16.16 -13.13
N GLU A 77 18.81 16.21 -14.35
CA GLU A 77 18.47 17.43 -15.08
C GLU A 77 17.33 18.24 -14.43
N HIS A 78 16.54 17.60 -13.55
CA HIS A 78 15.49 18.21 -12.74
C HIS A 78 15.75 18.10 -11.23
N SER A 79 16.99 17.85 -10.81
CA SER A 79 17.36 17.58 -9.39
C SER A 79 17.01 18.69 -8.39
N LYS A 80 16.79 19.93 -8.87
CA LYS A 80 16.38 21.07 -8.04
C LYS A 80 14.86 21.18 -7.86
N GLN A 81 14.08 20.42 -8.64
CA GLN A 81 12.62 20.40 -8.56
C GLN A 81 12.17 19.25 -7.66
N SER A 82 11.08 19.47 -6.94
CA SER A 82 10.43 18.41 -6.16
C SER A 82 10.13 17.19 -7.06
N PHE A 83 10.38 16.01 -6.51
CA PHE A 83 10.20 14.72 -7.18
C PHE A 83 10.95 14.59 -8.52
N GLY A 84 12.08 15.30 -8.70
CA GLY A 84 12.82 15.27 -9.98
C GLY A 84 12.00 15.82 -11.15
N GLY A 85 11.14 16.81 -10.89
CA GLY A 85 10.26 17.42 -11.88
C GLY A 85 9.15 16.50 -12.39
N ARG A 86 8.89 15.36 -11.72
CA ARG A 86 7.83 14.43 -12.08
C ARG A 86 6.51 14.84 -11.44
N SER A 87 5.41 14.60 -12.15
CA SER A 87 4.07 14.77 -11.59
C SER A 87 3.71 13.57 -10.71
N VAL A 88 3.54 13.80 -9.41
CA VAL A 88 3.17 12.75 -8.46
C VAL A 88 1.66 12.80 -8.17
N ILE A 89 1.02 11.64 -8.15
CA ILE A 89 -0.39 11.47 -7.83
C ILE A 89 -0.47 10.52 -6.64
N LEU A 90 -0.96 11.02 -5.51
CA LEU A 90 -1.21 10.24 -4.31
C LEU A 90 -2.64 9.70 -4.35
N ILE A 91 -2.80 8.40 -4.14
CA ILE A 91 -4.08 7.68 -4.12
C ILE A 91 -4.15 6.92 -2.80
N GLY A 92 -5.32 6.92 -2.16
CA GLY A 92 -5.53 6.22 -0.90
C GLY A 92 -6.63 6.87 -0.07
N ASP A 93 -6.84 6.33 1.12
CA ASP A 93 -7.88 6.77 2.05
C ASP A 93 -7.29 7.09 3.42
N VAL A 94 -7.41 8.36 3.84
CA VAL A 94 -6.87 8.85 5.12
C VAL A 94 -7.53 8.23 6.36
N PHE A 95 -8.67 7.56 6.19
CA PHE A 95 -9.34 6.82 7.27
C PHE A 95 -8.82 5.38 7.43
N GLN A 96 -7.92 4.92 6.55
CA GLN A 96 -7.26 3.62 6.69
C GLN A 96 -6.05 3.69 7.63
N LEU A 97 -5.24 2.63 7.63
CA LEU A 97 -4.10 2.49 8.53
C LEU A 97 -3.10 3.64 8.38
N PRO A 98 -2.57 4.16 9.51
CA PRO A 98 -1.50 5.15 9.53
C PRO A 98 -0.14 4.54 9.13
N PRO A 99 0.89 5.37 8.84
CA PRO A 99 2.23 4.87 8.62
C PRO A 99 2.80 4.23 9.89
N VAL A 100 3.57 3.15 9.71
CA VAL A 100 4.27 2.46 10.81
C VAL A 100 5.57 3.20 11.14
N LEU A 101 5.76 3.58 12.41
CA LEU A 101 6.97 4.26 12.92
C LEU A 101 7.33 5.59 12.21
N ASP A 102 6.38 6.21 11.53
CA ASP A 102 6.52 7.52 10.90
C ASP A 102 5.28 8.40 11.18
N THR A 103 5.31 9.66 10.75
CA THR A 103 4.20 10.61 10.93
C THR A 103 3.40 10.73 9.63
N GLN A 104 2.07 10.79 9.73
CA GLN A 104 1.18 10.99 8.57
C GLN A 104 1.54 12.27 7.83
N LEU A 105 1.37 12.28 6.50
CA LEU A 105 1.74 13.44 5.67
C LEU A 105 1.00 14.73 6.05
N TYR A 106 -0.27 14.60 6.45
CA TYR A 106 -1.17 15.72 6.76
C TYR A 106 -1.11 16.18 8.23
N VAL A 107 -0.26 15.58 9.06
CA VAL A 107 -0.12 15.96 10.47
C VAL A 107 1.04 16.93 10.65
N TYR A 108 0.71 18.17 11.01
CA TYR A 108 1.71 19.13 11.46
C TYR A 108 2.09 18.86 12.93
N ASN A 109 3.40 18.79 13.22
CA ASN A 109 3.89 18.65 14.58
C ASN A 109 4.75 19.88 14.95
N PRO A 110 4.23 20.82 15.77
CA PRO A 110 4.98 22.02 16.17
C PRO A 110 6.17 21.70 17.10
N ASN A 111 6.12 20.56 17.80
CA ASN A 111 7.15 20.09 18.72
C ASN A 111 8.12 19.12 18.05
N GLN A 112 8.05 18.99 16.72
CA GLN A 112 8.96 18.15 15.97
C GLN A 112 10.38 18.66 16.23
N LYS A 113 11.21 17.81 16.83
CA LYS A 113 12.59 18.16 17.18
C LYS A 113 13.22 18.80 15.96
N LYS A 114 13.79 20.01 16.11
CA LYS A 114 14.47 20.76 15.02
C LYS A 114 15.48 19.92 14.23
N HIS A 115 15.96 18.82 14.82
CA HIS A 115 16.92 17.90 14.23
C HIS A 115 16.33 16.87 13.24
N ASP A 116 15.00 16.71 13.16
CA ASP A 116 14.38 15.74 12.25
C ASP A 116 14.05 16.33 10.87
N ILE A 117 15.12 16.67 10.14
CA ILE A 117 15.05 17.35 8.83
C ILE A 117 14.21 16.54 7.83
N LEU A 118 14.33 15.20 7.84
CA LEU A 118 13.60 14.35 6.89
C LEU A 118 12.08 14.49 7.02
N LYS A 119 11.56 14.54 8.24
CA LYS A 119 10.13 14.72 8.44
C LYS A 119 9.67 16.12 8.07
N SER A 120 10.41 17.16 8.47
CA SER A 120 10.06 18.54 8.14
C SER A 120 10.01 18.78 6.63
N GLU A 121 11.02 18.31 5.89
CA GLU A 121 11.06 18.41 4.44
C GLU A 121 9.98 17.54 3.77
N GLY A 122 9.71 16.36 4.32
CA GLY A 122 8.60 15.51 3.87
C GLY A 122 7.23 16.17 4.01
N TYR A 123 6.98 16.82 5.15
CA TYR A 123 5.77 17.61 5.36
C TYR A 123 5.67 18.77 4.35
N LYS A 124 6.76 19.52 4.14
CA LYS A 124 6.79 20.61 3.14
C LYS A 124 6.48 20.11 1.73
N LEU A 125 7.05 18.97 1.33
CA LEU A 125 6.76 18.32 0.05
C LEU A 125 5.28 17.96 -0.07
N TYR A 126 4.67 17.40 0.98
CA TYR A 126 3.23 17.13 0.99
C TYR A 126 2.39 18.41 0.85
N MET A 127 2.83 19.51 1.44
CA MET A 127 2.14 20.80 1.31
C MET A 127 2.19 21.40 -0.10
N GLU A 128 3.04 20.89 -1.00
CA GLU A 128 3.06 21.30 -2.41
C GLU A 128 1.87 20.72 -3.20
N PHE A 129 1.21 19.67 -2.71
CA PHE A 129 0.01 19.12 -3.33
C PHE A 129 -1.18 20.06 -3.11
N LYS A 130 -1.56 20.79 -4.18
CA LYS A 130 -2.65 21.79 -4.11
C LYS A 130 -4.00 21.29 -4.62
N LYS A 131 -4.02 20.18 -5.37
CA LYS A 131 -5.23 19.63 -5.97
C LYS A 131 -5.62 18.35 -5.26
N VAL A 132 -6.82 18.34 -4.70
CA VAL A 132 -7.43 17.18 -4.06
C VAL A 132 -8.70 16.83 -4.84
N VAL A 133 -8.89 15.54 -5.11
CA VAL A 133 -10.10 15.01 -5.76
C VAL A 133 -10.68 13.96 -4.85
N HIS A 134 -11.94 14.13 -4.45
CA HIS A 134 -12.66 13.16 -3.64
C HIS A 134 -13.51 12.29 -4.56
N LEU A 135 -13.32 10.98 -4.48
CA LEU A 135 -14.21 10.00 -5.10
C LEU A 135 -15.36 9.72 -4.14
N THR A 136 -16.60 9.88 -4.60
CA THR A 136 -17.82 9.76 -3.78
C THR A 136 -18.62 8.50 -4.09
N GLU A 137 -18.38 7.84 -5.22
CA GLU A 137 -19.10 6.64 -5.61
C GLU A 137 -18.42 5.39 -5.07
N GLN A 138 -19.14 4.64 -4.24
CA GLN A 138 -18.69 3.38 -3.68
C GLN A 138 -19.13 2.24 -4.61
N VAL A 139 -18.16 1.60 -5.27
CA VAL A 139 -18.44 0.55 -6.27
C VAL A 139 -18.28 -0.88 -5.75
N ARG A 140 -17.57 -1.08 -4.63
CA ARG A 140 -17.21 -2.43 -4.12
C ARG A 140 -18.41 -3.11 -3.45
N GLN A 141 -19.23 -2.36 -2.73
CA GLN A 141 -20.46 -2.81 -2.08
C GLN A 141 -21.70 -2.22 -2.78
N ALA A 142 -21.62 -1.84 -4.06
CA ALA A 142 -22.73 -1.19 -4.77
C ALA A 142 -24.05 -1.98 -4.78
N ASN A 143 -23.97 -3.31 -4.70
CA ASN A 143 -25.14 -4.20 -4.66
C ASN A 143 -25.66 -4.48 -3.23
N ASP A 144 -25.01 -3.92 -2.21
CA ASP A 144 -25.36 -4.10 -0.80
C ASP A 144 -25.29 -2.74 -0.09
N THR A 145 -26.35 -1.96 -0.27
CA THR A 145 -26.42 -0.58 0.23
C THR A 145 -26.43 -0.50 1.75
N GLU A 146 -27.00 -1.50 2.43
CA GLU A 146 -27.01 -1.56 3.89
C GLU A 146 -25.58 -1.78 4.43
N PHE A 147 -24.84 -2.72 3.84
CA PHE A 147 -23.44 -2.94 4.22
C PHE A 147 -22.55 -1.75 3.85
N ALA A 148 -22.77 -1.10 2.71
CA ALA A 148 -22.04 0.11 2.34
C ALA A 148 -22.23 1.24 3.38
N GLN A 149 -23.47 1.51 3.79
CA GLN A 149 -23.78 2.52 4.81
C GLN A 149 -23.17 2.19 6.17
N LEU A 150 -23.17 0.91 6.55
CA LEU A 150 -22.52 0.43 7.76
C LEU A 150 -21.00 0.73 7.72
N LEU A 151 -20.33 0.40 6.61
CA LEU A 151 -18.89 0.65 6.43
C LEU A 151 -18.54 2.14 6.46
N ASP A 152 -19.39 3.00 5.89
CA ASP A 152 -19.18 4.45 5.92
C ASP A 152 -19.27 5.01 7.35
N LYS A 153 -20.25 4.55 8.14
CA LYS A 153 -20.34 4.93 9.56
C LYS A 153 -19.12 4.46 10.37
N LEU A 154 -18.63 3.24 10.11
CA LEU A 154 -17.42 2.72 10.75
C LEU A 154 -16.18 3.54 10.37
N ARG A 155 -16.03 3.86 9.09
CA ARG A 155 -14.93 4.65 8.54
C ARG A 155 -14.83 6.04 9.20
N GLU A 156 -15.98 6.70 9.44
CA GLU A 156 -16.02 8.02 10.06
C GLU A 156 -16.00 7.98 11.61
N GLY A 157 -15.98 6.80 12.22
CA GLY A 157 -16.09 6.66 13.68
C GLY A 157 -17.45 7.05 14.25
N LYS A 158 -18.52 6.95 13.44
CA LYS A 158 -19.91 7.27 13.80
C LYS A 158 -20.76 6.02 14.01
N ALA A 159 -20.13 4.92 14.44
CA ALA A 159 -20.84 3.69 14.72
C ALA A 159 -21.79 3.87 15.92
N ASP A 160 -23.08 3.63 15.69
CA ASP A 160 -24.13 3.66 16.70
C ASP A 160 -24.51 2.23 17.15
N GLU A 161 -25.44 2.14 18.09
CA GLU A 161 -25.93 0.84 18.58
C GLU A 161 -26.55 0.00 17.45
N ALA A 162 -27.19 0.63 16.47
CA ALA A 162 -27.75 -0.06 15.31
C ALA A 162 -26.65 -0.69 14.42
N CYS A 163 -25.55 0.03 14.19
CA CYS A 163 -24.36 -0.52 13.51
C CYS A 163 -23.79 -1.71 14.26
N TRP A 164 -23.65 -1.59 15.58
CA TRP A 164 -23.14 -2.69 16.41
C TRP A 164 -24.03 -3.93 16.30
N ASN A 165 -25.35 -3.75 16.43
CA ASN A 165 -26.31 -4.85 16.31
C ASN A 165 -26.29 -5.48 14.91
N SER A 166 -26.22 -4.67 13.85
CA SER A 166 -26.08 -5.17 12.47
C SER A 166 -24.80 -5.99 12.29
N LEU A 167 -23.66 -5.51 12.79
CA LEU A 167 -22.39 -6.25 12.77
C LEU A 167 -22.49 -7.58 13.53
N MET A 168 -23.00 -7.58 14.76
CA MET A 168 -23.05 -8.80 15.57
C MET A 168 -24.03 -9.84 15.02
N ASN A 169 -25.13 -9.40 14.40
CA ASN A 169 -26.12 -10.30 13.79
C ASN A 169 -25.63 -10.91 12.47
N ASN A 170 -24.84 -10.16 11.68
CA ASN A 170 -24.39 -10.57 10.35
C ASN A 170 -22.96 -11.14 10.32
N CYS A 171 -22.09 -10.70 11.22
CA CYS A 171 -20.75 -11.26 11.41
C CYS A 171 -20.80 -12.30 12.51
N ARG A 172 -20.76 -13.58 12.11
CA ARG A 172 -20.63 -14.68 13.07
C ARG A 172 -19.22 -14.68 13.65
N VAL A 173 -19.09 -14.29 14.91
CA VAL A 173 -17.85 -14.42 15.67
C VAL A 173 -17.68 -15.91 16.00
N TYR A 174 -16.90 -16.61 15.21
CA TYR A 174 -16.44 -17.95 15.55
C TYR A 174 -15.14 -17.83 16.33
N ALA A 175 -15.01 -18.57 17.44
CA ALA A 175 -13.69 -18.90 17.93
C ALA A 175 -12.91 -19.59 16.78
N PRO A 176 -11.59 -19.45 16.67
CA PRO A 176 -10.80 -20.07 15.60
C PRO A 176 -11.06 -21.57 15.42
N ASP A 177 -11.46 -22.23 16.50
CA ASP A 177 -11.72 -23.67 16.60
C ASP A 177 -13.18 -24.03 16.28
N LEU A 178 -14.06 -23.03 16.16
CA LEU A 178 -15.51 -23.17 15.92
C LEU A 178 -15.92 -22.77 14.50
N LEU A 179 -14.95 -22.56 13.60
CA LEU A 179 -15.26 -22.28 12.19
C LEU A 179 -16.06 -23.46 11.60
N PRO A 180 -17.20 -23.20 10.91
CA PRO A 180 -18.02 -24.26 10.33
C PRO A 180 -17.22 -25.18 9.40
N GLU A 181 -17.55 -26.47 9.40
CA GLU A 181 -17.03 -27.41 8.41
C GLU A 181 -17.34 -26.89 6.99
N GLY A 182 -16.34 -26.90 6.10
CA GLY A 182 -16.44 -26.35 4.75
C GLY A 182 -16.02 -24.88 4.61
N PHE A 183 -15.92 -24.10 5.69
CA PHE A 183 -15.48 -22.69 5.64
C PHE A 183 -13.97 -22.54 5.37
N GLN A 184 -13.19 -23.62 5.45
CA GLN A 184 -11.73 -23.59 5.32
C GLN A 184 -11.24 -23.53 3.86
N SER A 185 -12.07 -23.89 2.89
CA SER A 185 -11.65 -23.96 1.48
C SER A 185 -11.95 -22.65 0.74
N GLY A 186 -10.91 -21.84 0.52
CA GLY A 186 -10.96 -20.67 -0.37
C GLY A 186 -11.18 -19.32 0.30
N CYS A 187 -11.31 -19.25 1.63
CA CYS A 187 -11.40 -17.99 2.36
C CYS A 187 -10.01 -17.41 2.69
N THR A 188 -9.87 -16.08 2.62
CA THR A 188 -8.70 -15.36 3.13
C THR A 188 -8.91 -14.99 4.58
N PHE A 189 -7.98 -15.36 5.45
CA PHE A 189 -7.98 -14.98 6.86
C PHE A 189 -7.13 -13.72 7.05
N LEU A 190 -7.68 -12.73 7.75
CA LEU A 190 -6.99 -11.50 8.14
C LEU A 190 -6.72 -11.54 9.64
N TYR A 191 -5.51 -11.12 10.05
CA TYR A 191 -5.05 -11.09 11.43
C TYR A 191 -4.40 -9.74 11.73
N HIS A 192 -4.33 -9.38 13.02
CA HIS A 192 -3.72 -8.14 13.45
C HIS A 192 -2.20 -8.23 13.64
N THR A 193 -1.64 -9.42 13.88
CA THR A 193 -0.18 -9.62 13.97
C THR A 193 0.37 -10.53 12.87
N ASN A 194 1.65 -10.31 12.54
CA ASN A 194 2.41 -11.21 11.67
C ASN A 194 2.64 -12.59 12.30
N GLU A 195 2.69 -12.67 13.63
CA GLU A 195 2.84 -13.94 14.35
C GLU A 195 1.62 -14.83 14.13
N ASP A 196 0.40 -14.29 14.25
CA ASP A 196 -0.84 -15.04 14.01
C ASP A 196 -0.97 -15.48 12.55
N VAL A 197 -0.63 -14.58 11.61
CA VAL A 197 -0.56 -14.91 10.17
C VAL A 197 0.38 -16.08 9.95
N ARG A 198 1.58 -16.02 10.54
CA ARG A 198 2.62 -17.04 10.40
C ARG A 198 2.18 -18.38 10.98
N ASN A 199 1.62 -18.37 12.19
CA ASN A 199 1.12 -19.55 12.88
C ASN A 199 0.01 -20.23 12.07
N ARG A 200 -0.97 -19.47 11.58
CA ARG A 200 -2.04 -19.99 10.73
C ARG A 200 -1.51 -20.55 9.42
N ASN A 201 -0.64 -19.81 8.73
CA ASN A 201 -0.08 -20.23 7.46
C ASN A 201 0.73 -21.52 7.60
N TYR A 202 1.53 -21.66 8.67
CA TYR A 202 2.25 -22.91 8.94
C TYR A 202 1.32 -24.09 9.23
N MET A 203 0.27 -23.89 10.02
CA MET A 203 -0.72 -24.93 10.28
C MET A 203 -1.42 -25.39 9.00
N LEU A 204 -1.85 -24.46 8.14
CA LEU A 204 -2.51 -24.80 6.87
C LEU A 204 -1.55 -25.47 5.90
N LEU A 205 -0.30 -25.00 5.81
CA LEU A 205 0.73 -25.61 4.98
C LEU A 205 1.02 -27.05 5.42
N GLY A 206 1.11 -27.30 6.73
CA GLY A 206 1.30 -28.64 7.29
C GLY A 206 0.19 -29.62 6.90
N LYS A 207 -1.06 -29.18 6.82
CA LYS A 207 -2.20 -30.00 6.34
C LYS A 207 -2.12 -30.36 4.85
N MET A 208 -1.35 -29.60 4.05
CA MET A 208 -1.15 -29.85 2.62
C MET A 208 0.06 -30.76 2.33
N VAL A 209 0.92 -31.01 3.33
CA VAL A 209 2.07 -31.90 3.20
C VAL A 209 1.58 -33.34 3.10
N SER A 210 1.98 -34.04 2.05
CA SER A 210 1.79 -35.48 1.89
C SER A 210 2.99 -36.08 1.15
N GLU A 211 3.12 -37.41 1.14
CA GLU A 211 4.16 -38.12 0.38
C GLU A 211 4.10 -37.78 -1.13
N LEU A 212 2.93 -37.40 -1.65
CA LEU A 212 2.69 -37.00 -3.04
C LEU A 212 2.85 -35.48 -3.28
N ASN A 213 3.01 -34.68 -2.23
CA ASN A 213 3.16 -33.22 -2.32
C ASN A 213 4.16 -32.68 -1.27
N PRO A 214 5.47 -32.89 -1.50
CA PRO A 214 6.49 -32.45 -0.56
C PRO A 214 6.62 -30.92 -0.57
N VAL A 215 6.48 -30.30 0.60
CA VAL A 215 6.72 -28.87 0.77
C VAL A 215 8.23 -28.63 0.89
N ARG A 216 8.80 -27.83 -0.02
CA ARG A 216 10.20 -27.43 0.03
C ARG A 216 10.36 -26.27 1.02
N GLN A 217 10.95 -26.52 2.19
CA GLN A 217 11.35 -25.45 3.10
C GLN A 217 12.59 -24.73 2.53
N ILE A 218 12.44 -23.46 2.16
CA ILE A 218 13.56 -22.62 1.74
C ILE A 218 13.95 -21.76 2.93
N ASN A 219 15.05 -22.10 3.60
CA ASN A 219 15.64 -21.29 4.66
C ASN A 219 16.33 -20.07 4.02
N ALA A 220 15.56 -19.02 3.73
CA ALA A 220 16.09 -17.75 3.28
C ALA A 220 16.55 -16.93 4.48
N ILE A 221 17.84 -16.55 4.51
CA ILE A 221 18.38 -15.63 5.51
C ILE A 221 18.42 -14.24 4.87
N CYS A 222 17.60 -13.30 5.36
CA CYS A 222 17.74 -11.89 5.00
C CYS A 222 19.04 -11.35 5.62
N LYS A 223 20.10 -11.26 4.82
CA LYS A 223 21.35 -10.58 5.21
C LYS A 223 21.29 -9.12 4.75
N GLY A 224 21.10 -8.21 5.72
CA GLY A 224 21.08 -6.75 5.53
C GLY A 224 20.55 -6.03 6.78
N ASP A 225 20.74 -4.70 6.88
CA ASP A 225 20.27 -3.89 8.03
C ASP A 225 18.75 -3.97 8.28
N GLU A 226 17.98 -4.47 7.31
CA GLU A 226 16.54 -4.75 7.41
C GLU A 226 16.18 -5.97 8.29
N ALA A 227 17.17 -6.78 8.72
CA ALA A 227 16.94 -7.91 9.61
C ALA A 227 16.29 -7.53 10.96
N LYS A 228 16.33 -6.24 11.34
CA LYS A 228 15.71 -5.73 12.57
C LYS A 228 14.18 -5.57 12.53
N LEU A 229 13.55 -5.75 11.37
CA LEU A 229 12.08 -5.64 11.23
C LEU A 229 11.36 -6.99 11.19
N CYS A 230 12.09 -8.11 11.29
CA CYS A 230 11.55 -9.47 11.24
C CYS A 230 11.63 -10.22 12.58
N GLY A 231 11.93 -9.52 13.68
CA GLY A 231 11.83 -10.04 15.04
C GLY A 231 10.43 -9.89 15.59
#